data_AF-A0A3W0AZP9-F1
#
_entry.id   AF-A0A3W0AZP9-F1
#
_cell.length_a   1.000
_cell.length_b   1.000
_cell.length_c   1.000
_cell.angle_alpha   90.00
_cell.angle_beta   90.00
_cell.angle_gamma   90.00
#
_symmetry.space_group_name_H-M   'P 1'
#
loop_
_entity.id
_entity.type
_entity.pdbx_description
1 polymer ?
#
loop_
_entity_poly.entity_id
_entity_poly.type
_entity_poly.pdbx_seq_one_letter_code
_entity_poly.pdbx_strand_id
1 'polypeptide(L)'
;MRILGTALAAIMGCVSATCTYAVALPAKYWAGREVINNAESDNSADALFIYCKKESIPLRPVAPYFKGDNDFCVSAYTAYLTDKAIRKSGYSTRDTMAALSQNWMQFEVYRSQGMGQLLQPLYMLALVPEGQQFLIRKGMLRQSDAAGFNKTIELERSMTPKQAPKQPTADCVSREIQKVLSEQPYMDHGVAEMAAKMKCSN
;
A
#
# COMPACT_ATOMS: atom_id res chain seq x y z
N MET A 1 -40.54 -11.49 61.94
CA MET A 1 -39.47 -11.87 60.98
C MET A 1 -38.36 -10.82 61.14
N ARG A 2 -37.16 -10.99 61.74
CA ARG A 2 -36.19 -12.12 61.79
C ARG A 2 -36.05 -12.72 60.38
N ILE A 3 -34.94 -12.67 59.63
CA ILE A 3 -33.50 -12.67 59.96
C ILE A 3 -32.70 -12.02 58.79
N LEU A 4 -31.57 -11.38 59.12
CA LEU A 4 -30.46 -10.98 58.25
C LEU A 4 -29.93 -12.12 57.35
N GLY A 5 -29.24 -11.77 56.25
CA GLY A 5 -27.99 -12.46 55.90
C GLY A 5 -27.98 -13.23 54.58
N THR A 6 -27.27 -12.65 53.61
CA THR A 6 -26.27 -13.30 52.74
C THR A 6 -26.48 -14.77 52.33
N ALA A 7 -26.80 -14.95 51.04
CA ALA A 7 -26.27 -16.03 50.22
C ALA A 7 -25.88 -15.37 48.87
N LEU A 8 -24.67 -14.83 48.73
CA LEU A 8 -23.39 -15.53 48.50
C LEU A 8 -23.40 -16.32 47.17
N ALA A 9 -22.63 -15.78 46.22
CA ALA A 9 -21.85 -16.51 45.24
C ALA A 9 -22.54 -17.64 44.45
N ALA A 10 -23.25 -17.28 43.38
CA ALA A 10 -23.57 -18.25 42.31
C ALA A 10 -23.57 -17.65 40.88
N ILE A 11 -23.05 -16.44 40.69
CA ILE A 11 -22.78 -15.89 39.35
C ILE A 11 -21.33 -15.38 39.29
N MET A 12 -20.42 -16.14 39.90
CA MET A 12 -18.98 -16.11 39.63
C MET A 12 -18.55 -17.45 39.02
N GLY A 13 -19.29 -17.92 38.01
CA GLY A 13 -18.92 -19.08 37.20
C GLY A 13 -19.19 -18.73 35.75
N CYS A 14 -18.11 -18.67 34.94
CA CYS A 14 -18.09 -18.27 33.53
C CYS A 14 -18.06 -16.75 33.24
N VAL A 15 -17.22 -16.00 33.94
CA VAL A 15 -16.58 -14.82 33.30
C VAL A 15 -15.20 -15.24 32.85
N SER A 16 -14.97 -15.20 31.53
CA SER A 16 -13.75 -14.72 30.85
C SER A 16 -13.44 -15.47 29.55
N ALA A 17 -14.41 -15.50 28.64
CA ALA A 17 -14.11 -15.24 27.24
C ALA A 17 -14.83 -13.95 26.88
N THR A 18 -14.33 -12.82 27.36
CA THR A 18 -14.62 -11.57 26.67
C THR A 18 -14.10 -11.78 25.27
N CYS A 19 -14.99 -12.05 24.32
CA CYS A 19 -14.72 -11.81 22.91
C CYS A 19 -14.43 -10.31 22.81
N THR A 20 -13.18 -9.92 23.09
CA THR A 20 -12.65 -8.62 22.72
C THR A 20 -12.66 -8.64 21.21
N TYR A 21 -13.73 -8.10 20.62
CA TYR A 21 -13.77 -7.77 19.21
C TYR A 21 -12.61 -6.80 19.02
N ALA A 22 -11.50 -7.28 18.47
CA ALA A 22 -10.33 -6.46 18.22
C ALA A 22 -10.78 -5.32 17.31
N VAL A 23 -10.64 -4.09 17.80
CA VAL A 23 -11.04 -2.88 17.06
C VAL A 23 -9.87 -2.36 16.23
N ALA A 24 -10.14 -1.43 15.32
CA ALA A 24 -9.08 -0.72 14.60
C ALA A 24 -8.05 -0.12 15.56
N LEU A 25 -6.77 -0.17 15.19
CA LEU A 25 -5.71 0.56 15.88
C LEU A 25 -6.10 2.04 15.89
N PRO A 26 -6.29 2.70 17.04
CA PRO A 26 -6.67 4.10 17.03
C PRO A 26 -5.51 4.97 16.53
N ALA A 27 -5.83 6.04 15.80
CA ALA A 27 -4.86 7.05 15.38
C ALA A 27 -4.40 7.90 16.59
N LYS A 28 -3.64 7.31 17.50
CA LYS A 28 -3.02 7.92 18.68
C LYS A 28 -1.60 7.41 18.87
N TYR A 29 -0.68 8.31 19.21
CA TYR A 29 0.74 7.98 19.42
C TYR A 29 0.96 6.81 20.40
N TRP A 30 0.23 6.77 21.52
CA TRP A 30 0.39 5.73 22.54
C TRP A 30 0.07 4.33 22.00
N ALA A 31 -0.94 4.19 21.13
CA ALA A 31 -1.31 2.92 20.54
C ALA A 31 -0.24 2.44 19.54
N GLY A 32 0.29 3.37 18.74
CA GLY A 32 1.43 3.10 17.86
C GLY A 32 2.67 2.63 18.64
N ARG A 33 2.96 3.27 19.77
CA ARG A 33 4.06 2.87 20.67
C ARG A 33 3.87 1.46 21.24
N GLU A 34 2.65 1.10 21.61
CA GLU A 34 2.34 -0.25 22.09
C GLU A 34 2.60 -1.30 21.01
N VAL A 35 2.18 -1.05 19.76
CA VAL A 35 2.48 -1.93 18.63
C VAL A 35 3.98 -2.06 18.39
N ILE A 36 4.73 -0.94 18.40
CA ILE A 36 6.19 -0.95 18.20
C ILE A 36 6.89 -1.79 19.30
N ASN A 37 6.47 -1.65 20.56
CA ASN A 37 7.02 -2.44 21.66
C ASN A 37 6.73 -3.94 21.52
N ASN A 38 5.69 -4.31 20.79
CA ASN A 38 5.28 -5.69 20.53
C ASN A 38 5.84 -6.28 19.24
N ALA A 39 6.56 -5.50 18.43
CA ALA A 39 7.15 -5.96 17.18
C ALA A 39 8.26 -7.00 17.43
N GLU A 40 8.30 -8.04 16.60
CA GLU A 40 9.38 -9.04 16.63
C GLU A 40 10.70 -8.39 16.19
N SER A 41 11.81 -8.84 16.78
CA SER A 41 13.15 -8.31 16.50
C SER A 41 13.85 -8.96 15.29
N ASP A 42 13.36 -10.11 14.80
CA ASP A 42 14.00 -10.85 13.72
C ASP A 42 13.54 -10.38 12.33
N ASN A 43 14.35 -9.48 11.76
CA ASN A 43 14.25 -8.99 10.39
C ASN A 43 15.43 -9.50 9.53
N SER A 44 15.91 -10.72 9.77
CA SER A 44 17.01 -11.29 8.98
C SER A 44 16.64 -11.46 7.51
N ALA A 45 17.63 -11.32 6.63
CA ALA A 45 17.46 -11.52 5.19
C ALA A 45 16.97 -12.95 4.86
N ASP A 46 17.46 -13.95 5.60
CA ASP A 46 17.05 -15.34 5.42
C ASP A 46 15.57 -15.55 5.73
N ALA A 47 15.07 -14.98 6.84
CA ALA A 47 13.65 -15.06 7.20
C ALA A 47 12.76 -14.43 6.11
N LEU A 48 13.19 -13.30 5.54
CA LEU A 48 12.50 -12.63 4.44
C LEU A 48 12.44 -13.51 3.18
N PHE A 49 13.57 -14.09 2.74
CA PHE A 49 13.58 -14.92 1.53
C PHE A 49 12.77 -16.21 1.72
N ILE A 50 12.90 -16.86 2.89
CA ILE A 50 12.10 -18.05 3.24
C ILE A 50 10.62 -17.70 3.20
N TYR A 51 10.23 -16.57 3.78
CA TYR A 51 8.85 -16.11 3.78
C TYR A 51 8.31 -15.88 2.37
N CYS A 52 9.05 -15.15 1.53
CA CYS A 52 8.59 -14.84 0.18
C CYS A 52 8.47 -16.08 -0.70
N LYS A 53 9.39 -17.05 -0.56
CA LYS A 53 9.29 -18.35 -1.23
C LYS A 53 8.05 -19.11 -0.74
N LYS A 54 7.82 -19.17 0.58
CA LYS A 54 6.67 -19.85 1.18
C LYS A 54 5.34 -19.24 0.72
N GLU A 55 5.25 -17.93 0.65
CA GLU A 55 4.04 -17.19 0.29
C GLU A 55 3.85 -17.00 -1.22
N SER A 56 4.74 -17.60 -2.02
CA SER A 56 4.75 -17.52 -3.50
C SER A 56 4.73 -16.07 -3.99
N ILE A 57 5.49 -15.19 -3.34
CA ILE A 57 5.58 -13.78 -3.69
C ILE A 57 6.60 -13.64 -4.84
N PRO A 58 6.22 -13.03 -5.97
CA PRO A 58 7.14 -12.87 -7.08
C PRO A 58 8.26 -11.87 -6.74
N LEU A 59 9.50 -12.22 -7.08
CA LEU A 59 10.67 -11.36 -6.95
C LEU A 59 10.85 -10.54 -8.23
N ARG A 60 9.92 -9.61 -8.47
CA ARG A 60 9.93 -8.70 -9.61
C ARG A 60 9.33 -7.35 -9.21
N PRO A 61 9.61 -6.28 -9.95
CA PRO A 61 8.99 -4.99 -9.71
C PRO A 61 7.47 -5.04 -9.85
N VAL A 62 6.77 -4.29 -9.00
CA VAL A 62 5.31 -4.11 -9.01
C VAL A 62 5.01 -2.62 -9.08
N ALA A 63 4.64 -2.18 -10.27
CA ALA A 63 4.37 -0.77 -10.54
C ALA A 63 3.13 -0.26 -9.77
N PRO A 64 3.08 1.05 -9.44
CA PRO A 64 4.13 2.05 -9.66
C PRO A 64 5.11 2.18 -8.48
N TYR A 65 4.83 1.57 -7.33
CA TYR A 65 5.51 1.89 -6.07
C TYR A 65 6.68 0.97 -5.71
N PHE A 66 6.73 -0.27 -6.22
CA PHE A 66 7.77 -1.25 -5.91
C PHE A 66 8.68 -1.44 -7.13
N LYS A 67 9.87 -0.82 -7.11
CA LYS A 67 10.73 -0.70 -8.31
C LYS A 67 11.83 -1.73 -8.37
N GLY A 68 12.35 -2.15 -7.22
CA GLY A 68 13.31 -3.23 -7.09
C GLY A 68 12.63 -4.60 -7.10
N ASP A 69 13.38 -5.62 -7.48
CA ASP A 69 12.90 -7.01 -7.58
C ASP A 69 12.37 -7.56 -6.25
N ASN A 70 12.91 -7.08 -5.14
CA ASN A 70 12.55 -7.56 -3.79
C ASN A 70 11.65 -6.59 -3.02
N ASP A 71 11.36 -5.39 -3.53
CA ASP A 71 10.67 -4.34 -2.78
C ASP A 71 9.29 -4.78 -2.28
N PHE A 72 8.54 -5.48 -3.15
CA PHE A 72 7.23 -6.01 -2.81
C PHE A 72 7.34 -7.11 -1.73
N CYS A 73 8.33 -7.99 -1.86
CA CYS A 73 8.62 -9.06 -0.89
C CYS A 73 8.98 -8.49 0.49
N VAL A 74 9.87 -7.50 0.53
CA VAL A 74 10.21 -6.76 1.76
C VAL A 74 8.96 -6.18 2.39
N SER A 75 8.14 -5.49 1.61
CA SER A 75 6.93 -4.83 2.12
C SER A 75 5.90 -5.83 2.63
N ALA A 76 5.72 -6.95 1.94
CA ALA A 76 4.81 -8.03 2.34
C ALA A 76 5.27 -8.75 3.62
N TYR A 77 6.57 -8.95 3.79
CA TYR A 77 7.13 -9.51 5.02
C TYR A 77 6.98 -8.53 6.19
N THR A 78 7.31 -7.25 5.99
CA THR A 78 7.12 -6.23 7.03
C THR A 78 5.65 -6.07 7.39
N ALA A 79 4.72 -6.10 6.42
CA ALA A 79 3.28 -6.07 6.68
C ALA A 79 2.81 -7.27 7.54
N TYR A 80 3.37 -8.45 7.31
CA TYR A 80 3.10 -9.64 8.12
C TYR A 80 3.57 -9.48 9.58
N LEU A 81 4.76 -8.92 9.79
CA LEU A 81 5.27 -8.65 11.14
C LEU A 81 4.48 -7.55 11.83
N THR A 82 4.11 -6.48 11.10
CA THR A 82 3.24 -5.42 11.60
C THR A 82 1.88 -5.98 12.02
N ASP A 83 1.27 -6.87 11.23
CA ASP A 83 -0.01 -7.51 11.58
C ASP A 83 0.09 -8.31 12.89
N LYS A 84 1.15 -9.11 13.06
CA LYS A 84 1.40 -9.81 14.33
C LYS A 84 1.48 -8.84 15.50
N ALA A 85 2.23 -7.76 15.34
CA ALA A 85 2.43 -6.77 16.39
C ALA A 85 1.12 -6.06 16.76
N ILE A 86 0.32 -5.65 15.77
CA ILE A 86 -1.01 -5.04 15.95
C ILE A 86 -1.93 -5.98 16.72
N ARG A 87 -1.99 -7.26 16.31
CA ARG A 87 -2.82 -8.27 16.97
C ARG A 87 -2.37 -8.56 18.39
N LYS A 88 -1.05 -8.58 18.64
CA LYS A 88 -0.49 -8.77 19.98
C LYS A 88 -0.83 -7.60 20.93
N SER A 89 -0.99 -6.40 20.39
CA SER A 89 -1.49 -5.22 21.12
C SER A 89 -3.02 -5.16 21.25
N GLY A 90 -3.75 -6.22 20.87
CA GLY A 90 -5.21 -6.30 21.03
C GLY A 90 -6.02 -5.57 19.96
N TYR A 91 -5.39 -5.12 18.87
CA TYR A 91 -6.04 -4.43 17.76
C TYR A 91 -6.23 -5.33 16.54
N SER A 92 -7.06 -4.88 15.61
CA SER A 92 -7.35 -5.55 14.36
C SER A 92 -6.70 -4.81 13.19
N THR A 93 -5.74 -5.46 12.54
CA THR A 93 -5.15 -4.97 11.28
C THR A 93 -6.23 -4.77 10.23
N ARG A 94 -7.18 -5.71 10.14
CA ARG A 94 -8.29 -5.67 9.20
C ARG A 94 -9.18 -4.45 9.39
N ASP A 95 -9.48 -4.07 10.63
CA ASP A 95 -10.28 -2.88 10.93
C ASP A 95 -9.47 -1.59 10.79
N THR A 96 -8.17 -1.64 11.09
CA THR A 96 -7.25 -0.53 10.79
C THR A 96 -7.23 -0.24 9.29
N MET A 97 -7.12 -1.27 8.45
CA MET A 97 -7.15 -1.12 6.99
C MET A 97 -8.50 -0.61 6.48
N ALA A 98 -9.61 -1.05 7.10
CA ALA A 98 -10.92 -0.51 6.80
C ALA A 98 -11.00 1.00 7.11
N ALA A 99 -10.49 1.42 8.28
CA ALA A 99 -10.43 2.84 8.63
C ALA A 99 -9.57 3.64 7.64
N LEU A 100 -8.39 3.12 7.26
CA LEU A 100 -7.51 3.74 6.26
C LEU A 100 -8.17 3.85 4.88
N SER A 101 -9.04 2.91 4.52
CA SER A 101 -9.71 2.90 3.21
C SER A 101 -10.78 3.98 3.05
N GLN A 102 -11.29 4.55 4.15
CA GLN A 102 -12.45 5.46 4.10
C GLN A 102 -12.14 6.78 3.39
N ASN A 103 -10.90 7.27 3.48
CA ASN A 103 -10.47 8.53 2.89
C ASN A 103 -8.94 8.56 2.76
N TRP A 104 -8.43 9.14 1.67
CA TRP A 104 -6.99 9.27 1.40
C TRP A 104 -6.23 9.98 2.55
N MET A 105 -6.86 10.95 3.22
CA MET A 105 -6.25 11.66 4.35
C MET A 105 -6.09 10.80 5.61
N GLN A 106 -6.72 9.63 5.70
CA GLN A 106 -6.64 8.82 6.92
C GLN A 106 -5.20 8.40 7.20
N PHE A 107 -4.44 8.00 6.18
CA PHE A 107 -3.04 7.66 6.37
C PHE A 107 -2.23 8.83 6.94
N GLU A 108 -2.52 10.06 6.51
CA GLU A 108 -1.91 11.27 7.04
C GLU A 108 -2.25 11.53 8.52
N VAL A 109 -3.47 11.21 8.94
CA VAL A 109 -3.85 11.26 10.36
C VAL A 109 -2.99 10.30 11.18
N TYR A 110 -2.82 9.05 10.75
CA TYR A 110 -1.94 8.10 11.44
C TYR A 110 -0.46 8.54 11.40
N ARG A 111 0.00 9.08 10.27
CA ARG A 111 1.36 9.59 10.10
C ARG A 111 1.65 10.73 11.08
N SER A 112 0.72 11.66 11.25
CA SER A 112 0.82 12.77 12.23
C SER A 112 0.93 12.28 13.68
N GLN A 113 0.49 11.06 13.95
CA GLN A 113 0.54 10.42 15.27
C GLN A 113 1.76 9.49 15.42
N GLY A 114 2.73 9.55 14.50
CA GLY A 114 3.96 8.75 14.56
C GLY A 114 3.81 7.31 14.07
N MET A 115 2.68 6.94 13.46
CA MET A 115 2.42 5.58 12.96
C MET A 115 2.67 5.42 11.46
N GLY A 116 3.20 6.44 10.79
CA GLY A 116 3.45 6.42 9.35
C GLY A 116 4.31 5.22 8.94
N GLN A 117 5.50 5.10 9.51
CA GLN A 117 6.42 3.98 9.21
C GLN A 117 5.84 2.62 9.56
N LEU A 118 5.10 2.53 10.67
CA LEU A 118 4.47 1.30 11.13
C LEU A 118 3.45 0.78 10.11
N LEU A 119 2.59 1.66 9.59
CA LEU A 119 1.48 1.30 8.70
C LEU A 119 1.83 1.40 7.21
N GLN A 120 2.94 2.05 6.86
CA GLN A 120 3.35 2.27 5.47
C GLN A 120 3.41 0.99 4.63
N PRO A 121 3.96 -0.16 5.10
CA PRO A 121 3.98 -1.38 4.31
C PRO A 121 2.58 -1.88 3.96
N LEU A 122 1.66 -1.87 4.93
CA LEU A 122 0.25 -2.25 4.72
C LEU A 122 -0.43 -1.29 3.74
N TYR A 123 -0.22 0.01 3.91
CA TYR A 123 -0.81 1.05 3.08
C TYR A 123 -0.30 0.96 1.64
N MET A 124 1.01 0.90 1.40
CA MET A 124 1.59 0.81 0.06
C MET A 124 1.16 -0.46 -0.68
N LEU A 125 1.08 -1.60 0.01
CA LEU A 125 0.54 -2.83 -0.60
C LEU A 125 -0.92 -2.65 -1.00
N ALA A 126 -1.73 -1.95 -0.21
CA ALA A 126 -3.13 -1.70 -0.57
C ALA A 126 -3.30 -0.75 -1.76
N LEU A 127 -2.25 -0.02 -2.17
CA LEU A 127 -2.25 0.86 -3.33
C LEU A 127 -1.89 0.15 -4.65
N VAL A 128 -1.69 -1.17 -4.66
CA VAL A 128 -1.49 -1.95 -5.90
C VAL A 128 -2.34 -3.22 -5.92
N PRO A 129 -2.82 -3.68 -7.09
CA PRO A 129 -3.67 -4.87 -7.17
C PRO A 129 -3.06 -6.13 -6.56
N GLU A 130 -1.79 -6.40 -6.83
CA GLU A 130 -1.07 -7.57 -6.29
C GLU A 130 -0.98 -7.52 -4.76
N GLY A 131 -0.80 -6.34 -4.20
CA GLY A 131 -0.72 -6.12 -2.76
C GLY A 131 -2.10 -6.24 -2.11
N GLN A 132 -3.15 -5.72 -2.73
CA GLN A 132 -4.53 -5.95 -2.27
C GLN A 132 -4.88 -7.43 -2.23
N GLN A 133 -4.56 -8.20 -3.27
CA GLN A 133 -4.78 -9.64 -3.31
C GLN A 133 -4.02 -10.35 -2.18
N PHE A 134 -2.75 -9.99 -1.97
CA PHE A 134 -1.96 -10.51 -0.85
C PHE A 134 -2.63 -10.18 0.50
N LEU A 135 -2.96 -8.91 0.76
CA LEU A 135 -3.54 -8.48 2.02
C LEU A 135 -4.90 -9.15 2.30
N ILE A 136 -5.74 -9.33 1.27
CA ILE A 136 -7.02 -10.04 1.37
C ILE A 136 -6.78 -11.51 1.72
N ARG A 137 -5.87 -12.19 1.02
CA ARG A 137 -5.51 -13.59 1.28
C ARG A 137 -5.00 -13.81 2.70
N LYS A 138 -4.28 -12.82 3.26
CA LYS A 138 -3.78 -12.86 4.64
C LYS A 138 -4.80 -12.37 5.68
N GLY A 139 -6.01 -12.00 5.27
CA GLY A 139 -7.06 -11.53 6.17
C GLY A 139 -6.82 -10.12 6.74
N MET A 140 -5.86 -9.37 6.22
CA MET A 140 -5.51 -8.01 6.65
C MET A 140 -6.36 -6.94 5.96
N LEU A 141 -7.02 -7.26 4.84
CA LEU A 141 -7.87 -6.35 4.08
C LEU A 141 -9.19 -7.03 3.71
N ARG A 142 -10.32 -6.31 3.75
CA ARG A 142 -11.58 -6.81 3.18
C ARG A 142 -11.63 -6.52 1.69
N GLN A 143 -12.26 -7.41 0.94
CA GLN A 143 -12.53 -7.16 -0.48
C GLN A 143 -13.37 -5.89 -0.70
N SER A 144 -14.31 -5.59 0.22
CA SER A 144 -15.10 -4.35 0.20
C SER A 144 -14.28 -3.08 0.36
N ASP A 145 -13.18 -3.15 1.12
CA ASP A 145 -12.40 -1.98 1.53
C ASP A 145 -11.35 -1.62 0.46
N ALA A 146 -11.01 -2.55 -0.43
CA ALA A 146 -10.10 -2.33 -1.56
C ALA A 146 -10.54 -1.15 -2.45
N ALA A 147 -11.85 -0.95 -2.61
CA ALA A 147 -12.40 0.16 -3.39
C ALA A 147 -12.01 1.55 -2.84
N GLY A 148 -11.81 1.67 -1.52
CA GLY A 148 -11.36 2.91 -0.89
C GLY A 148 -9.92 3.28 -1.27
N PHE A 149 -9.05 2.29 -1.32
CA PHE A 149 -7.67 2.47 -1.79
C PHE A 149 -7.61 2.76 -3.30
N ASN A 150 -8.46 2.10 -4.11
CA ASN A 150 -8.54 2.40 -5.55
C ASN A 150 -8.89 3.87 -5.82
N LYS A 151 -9.85 4.43 -5.08
CA LYS A 151 -10.19 5.86 -5.15
C LYS A 151 -9.01 6.77 -4.79
N THR A 152 -8.17 6.34 -3.84
CA THR A 152 -6.96 7.10 -3.46
C THR A 152 -5.95 7.14 -4.61
N ILE A 153 -5.71 6.00 -5.27
CA ILE A 153 -4.83 5.93 -6.44
C ILE A 153 -5.36 6.79 -7.59
N GLU A 154 -6.68 6.75 -7.84
CA GLU A 154 -7.33 7.58 -8.86
C GLU A 154 -7.14 9.08 -8.57
N LEU A 155 -7.29 9.48 -7.30
CA LEU A 155 -7.04 10.85 -6.87
C LEU A 155 -5.57 11.25 -7.09
N GLU A 156 -4.60 10.44 -6.64
CA GLU A 156 -3.17 10.68 -6.86
C GLU A 156 -2.84 10.85 -8.35
N ARG A 157 -3.42 9.99 -9.21
CA ARG A 157 -3.26 10.07 -10.67
C ARG A 157 -3.88 11.34 -11.24
N SER A 158 -4.99 11.81 -10.70
CA SER A 158 -5.65 13.06 -11.12
C SER A 158 -4.88 14.31 -10.69
N MET A 159 -4.15 14.23 -9.57
CA MET A 159 -3.33 15.33 -9.05
C MET A 159 -1.94 15.39 -9.67
N THR A 160 -1.46 14.26 -10.22
CA THR A 160 -0.21 14.22 -10.97
C THR A 160 -0.47 14.81 -12.36
N PRO A 161 0.09 15.98 -12.72
CA PRO A 161 -0.13 16.56 -14.03
C PRO A 161 0.33 15.56 -15.09
N LYS A 162 -0.58 15.12 -15.95
CA LYS A 162 -0.21 14.46 -17.20
C LYS A 162 0.74 15.43 -17.89
N GLN A 163 1.99 15.03 -18.11
CA GLN A 163 2.84 15.79 -19.03
C GLN A 163 2.04 15.89 -20.33
N ALA A 164 1.65 17.12 -20.70
CA ALA A 164 1.09 17.33 -22.02
C ALA A 164 2.10 16.76 -23.03
N PRO A 165 1.65 16.05 -24.07
CA PRO A 165 2.56 15.61 -25.12
C PRO A 165 3.41 16.80 -25.53
N LYS A 166 4.74 16.66 -25.47
CA LYS A 166 5.64 17.76 -25.82
C LYS A 166 5.28 18.16 -27.25
N GLN A 167 4.82 19.40 -27.45
CA GLN A 167 4.69 19.90 -28.80
C GLN A 167 6.10 19.89 -29.41
N PRO A 168 6.29 19.25 -30.57
CA PRO A 168 7.61 19.17 -31.19
C PRO A 168 8.05 20.59 -31.54
N THR A 169 9.25 20.97 -31.12
CA THR A 169 9.80 22.29 -31.46
C THR A 169 10.12 22.35 -32.94
N ALA A 170 9.94 23.52 -33.56
CA ALA A 170 10.24 23.74 -34.99
C ALA A 170 11.70 23.34 -35.33
N ASP A 171 12.63 23.59 -34.40
CA ASP A 171 14.04 23.22 -34.52
C ASP A 171 14.26 21.70 -34.58
N CYS A 172 13.53 20.92 -33.78
CA CYS A 172 13.64 19.47 -33.81
C CYS A 172 13.11 18.92 -35.13
N VAL A 173 11.93 19.38 -35.54
CA VAL A 173 11.27 18.94 -36.77
C VAL A 173 12.14 19.25 -37.99
N SER A 174 12.72 20.46 -38.06
CA SER A 174 13.58 20.87 -39.16
C SER A 174 14.86 20.02 -39.26
N ARG A 175 15.52 19.72 -38.13
CA ARG A 175 16.72 18.88 -38.11
C ARG A 175 16.42 17.44 -38.52
N GLU A 176 15.31 16.86 -38.05
CA GLU A 176 14.95 15.49 -38.42
C GLU A 176 14.51 15.39 -39.89
N ILE A 177 13.83 16.40 -40.45
CA ILE A 177 13.55 16.45 -41.90
C ILE A 177 14.86 16.45 -42.70
N GLN A 178 15.81 17.31 -42.34
CA GLN A 178 17.12 17.37 -43.02
C GLN A 178 17.86 16.04 -42.96
N LYS A 179 17.80 15.36 -41.82
CA LYS A 179 18.41 14.03 -41.63
C LYS A 179 17.73 12.95 -42.46
N VAL A 180 16.40 12.91 -42.47
CA VAL A 180 15.65 11.90 -43.24
C VAL A 180 15.85 12.09 -44.74
N LEU A 181 15.86 13.34 -45.22
CA LEU A 181 16.07 13.63 -46.64
C LEU A 181 17.53 13.45 -47.08
N SER A 182 18.52 13.56 -46.18
CA SER A 182 19.90 13.23 -46.54
C SER A 182 20.15 11.72 -46.61
N GLU A 183 19.46 10.94 -45.76
CA GLU A 183 19.51 9.47 -45.77
C GLU A 183 18.64 8.85 -46.87
N GLN A 184 17.53 9.50 -47.22
CA GLN A 184 16.58 9.07 -48.25
C GLN A 184 16.13 10.25 -49.14
N PRO A 185 16.97 10.67 -50.12
CA PRO A 185 16.73 11.88 -50.91
C PRO A 185 15.51 11.85 -51.83
N TYR A 186 14.90 10.68 -52.03
CA TYR A 186 13.68 10.51 -52.81
C TYR A 186 12.41 10.44 -51.96
N MET A 187 12.50 10.57 -50.63
CA MET A 187 11.34 10.57 -49.75
C MET A 187 10.52 11.85 -49.94
N ASP A 188 9.19 11.71 -50.02
CA ASP A 188 8.27 12.84 -50.05
C ASP A 188 8.43 13.72 -48.80
N HIS A 189 8.50 15.04 -48.99
CA HIS A 189 8.75 15.99 -47.91
C HIS A 189 7.64 15.99 -46.86
N GLY A 190 6.38 15.74 -47.25
CA GLY A 190 5.25 15.62 -46.32
C GLY A 190 5.35 14.36 -45.45
N VAL A 191 5.85 13.26 -46.01
CA VAL A 191 6.13 12.02 -45.26
C VAL A 191 7.30 12.22 -44.29
N ALA A 192 8.37 12.90 -44.73
CA ALA A 192 9.50 13.24 -43.87
C ALA A 192 9.10 14.14 -42.70
N GLU A 193 8.21 15.12 -42.93
CA GLU A 193 7.69 16.02 -41.90
C GLU A 193 6.82 15.28 -40.87
N MET A 194 5.97 14.35 -41.30
CA MET A 194 5.18 13.52 -40.38
C MET A 194 6.06 12.62 -39.51
N ALA A 195 7.07 11.99 -40.09
CA ALA A 195 8.03 11.16 -39.34
C ALA A 195 8.85 12.00 -38.34
N ALA A 196 9.28 13.20 -38.74
CA ALA A 196 9.99 14.14 -37.86
C ALA A 196 9.11 14.62 -36.70
N LYS A 197 7.85 14.98 -36.96
CA LYS A 197 6.88 15.35 -35.91
C LYS A 197 6.66 14.21 -34.93
N MET A 198 6.53 12.97 -35.39
CA MET A 198 6.41 11.79 -34.51
C MET A 198 7.66 11.57 -33.65
N LYS A 199 8.86 11.67 -34.23
CA LYS A 199 10.12 11.54 -33.47
C LYS A 199 10.33 12.65 -32.44
N CYS A 200 9.95 13.88 -32.78
CA CYS A 200 10.14 15.06 -31.93
C CYS A 200 9.06 15.26 -30.86
N SER A 201 8.00 14.44 -30.87
CA SER A 201 6.91 14.48 -29.88
C SER A 201 7.06 13.43 -28.77
N ASN A 202 8.05 12.54 -28.87
CA ASN A 202 8.43 11.52 -27.87
C ASN A 202 9.62 12.01 -27.03
#